data_AF-A0A7W7HQ29-F1
#
_entry.id   AF-A0A7W7HQ29-F1
#
_cell.length_a   1.000
_cell.length_b   1.000
_cell.length_c   1.000
_cell.angle_alpha   90.00
_cell.angle_beta   90.00
_cell.angle_gamma   90.00
#
_symmetry.space_group_name_H-M   'P 1'
#
loop_
_entity.id
_entity.type
_entity.pdbx_description
1 polymer ?
#
loop_
_entity_poly.entity_id
_entity_poly.type
_entity_poly.pdbx_seq_one_letter_code
_entity_poly.pdbx_strand_id
1 'polypeptide(L)'
;MRPVEAVLFDFHGTLAQVEDPLTWVIAAAAACGTALDRGKATVLADRLTTAGRAGGPLPHRVPPHLAEHWADRDLYPHSHRAAYTGLAATVHTDVEGFADALYERLLLPEGWLPYPETEPTLRKLHEAGVKVAVVSNIAFDIRPLFAAWGLDGFVDGYALSYEIGRIKPDPMIFYRACGLLGVDPERALMVGDTPADAGAVNAGLATLVLPAADPGRPNGLSAVLALALAGQA
;
A
#
# COMPACT_ATOMS: atom_id res chain seq x y z
N MET A 1 -10.83 -12.18 24.55
CA MET A 1 -10.93 -11.90 23.10
C MET A 1 -11.33 -13.19 22.42
N ARG A 2 -12.16 -13.17 21.37
CA ARG A 2 -12.43 -14.39 20.59
C ARG A 2 -11.13 -14.83 19.89
N PRO A 3 -10.93 -16.13 19.63
CA PRO A 3 -9.76 -16.58 18.88
C PRO A 3 -9.72 -15.93 17.50
N VAL A 4 -8.57 -15.38 17.12
CA VAL A 4 -8.33 -14.83 15.79
C VAL A 4 -8.05 -15.98 14.83
N GLU A 5 -8.86 -16.11 13.79
CA GLU A 5 -8.65 -17.08 12.70
C GLU A 5 -8.02 -16.47 11.46
N ALA A 6 -8.15 -15.15 11.31
CA ALA A 6 -7.63 -14.43 10.17
C ALA A 6 -7.07 -13.06 10.54
N VAL A 7 -6.04 -12.66 9.79
CA VAL A 7 -5.50 -11.29 9.82
C VAL A 7 -5.66 -10.67 8.43
N LEU A 8 -6.30 -9.51 8.40
CA LEU A 8 -6.45 -8.67 7.21
C LEU A 8 -5.44 -7.55 7.35
N PHE A 9 -4.50 -7.45 6.42
CA PHE A 9 -3.49 -6.42 6.41
C PHE A 9 -3.79 -5.36 5.37
N ASP A 10 -3.65 -4.08 5.73
CA ASP A 10 -3.35 -3.07 4.73
C ASP A 10 -2.01 -3.36 4.03
N PHE A 11 -1.85 -2.81 2.83
CA PHE A 11 -0.63 -2.95 2.06
C PHE A 11 0.41 -1.85 2.37
N HIS A 12 0.12 -0.59 2.00
CA HIS A 12 1.09 0.51 2.02
C HIS A 12 1.12 1.21 3.38
N GLY A 13 2.27 1.22 4.04
CA GLY A 13 2.43 1.71 5.43
C GLY A 13 2.34 0.59 6.47
N THR A 14 1.92 -0.61 6.04
CA THR A 14 1.71 -1.78 6.91
C THR A 14 2.61 -2.96 6.54
N LEU A 15 2.46 -3.54 5.33
CA LEU A 15 3.29 -4.66 4.86
C LEU A 15 4.47 -4.20 4.02
N ALA A 16 4.31 -3.13 3.27
CA ALA A 16 5.36 -2.54 2.46
C ALA A 16 5.20 -1.03 2.41
N GLN A 17 6.22 -0.36 1.88
CA GLN A 17 6.22 1.07 1.62
C GLN A 17 6.88 1.36 0.29
N VAL A 18 6.60 2.54 -0.26
CA VAL A 18 7.29 2.99 -1.47
C VAL A 18 8.76 3.28 -1.20
N GLU A 19 9.59 3.16 -2.23
CA GLU A 19 11.01 3.50 -2.13
C GLU A 19 11.25 4.99 -1.81
N ASP A 20 12.45 5.27 -1.30
CA ASP A 20 12.93 6.61 -1.01
C ASP A 20 12.76 7.55 -2.23
N PRO A 21 12.25 8.79 -2.04
CA PRO A 21 11.99 9.73 -3.13
C PRO A 21 13.18 10.02 -4.05
N LEU A 22 14.41 10.06 -3.53
CA LEU A 22 15.59 10.30 -4.36
C LEU A 22 15.86 9.10 -5.28
N THR A 23 15.73 7.89 -4.75
CA THR A 23 15.89 6.65 -5.53
C THR A 23 14.84 6.56 -6.64
N TRP A 24 13.58 6.84 -6.30
CA TRP A 24 12.45 6.90 -7.22
C TRP A 24 12.70 7.86 -8.40
N VAL A 25 13.15 9.09 -8.11
CA VAL A 25 13.45 10.11 -9.13
C VAL A 25 14.61 9.72 -10.03
N ILE A 26 15.70 9.18 -9.45
CA ILE A 26 16.87 8.75 -10.21
C ILE A 26 16.50 7.59 -11.15
N ALA A 27 15.74 6.60 -10.65
CA ALA A 27 15.31 5.46 -11.44
C ALA A 27 14.39 5.86 -12.60
N ALA A 28 13.41 6.73 -12.35
CA ALA A 28 12.52 7.24 -13.39
C ALA A 28 13.28 8.04 -14.46
N ALA A 29 14.25 8.87 -14.08
CA ALA A 29 15.05 9.62 -15.04
C ALA A 29 15.92 8.70 -15.90
N ALA A 30 16.51 7.66 -15.28
CA ALA A 30 17.28 6.65 -15.99
C ALA A 30 16.41 5.86 -16.99
N ALA A 31 15.16 5.55 -16.65
CA ALA A 31 14.20 4.92 -17.57
C ALA A 31 13.87 5.82 -18.78
N CYS A 32 13.93 7.14 -18.61
CA CYS A 32 13.85 8.12 -19.70
C CYS A 32 15.19 8.35 -20.43
N GLY A 33 16.23 7.57 -20.15
CA GLY A 33 17.56 7.75 -20.77
C GLY A 33 18.33 8.98 -20.28
N THR A 34 17.91 9.58 -19.15
CA THR A 34 18.53 10.78 -18.59
C THR A 34 19.24 10.48 -17.27
N ALA A 35 20.50 10.87 -17.14
CA ALA A 35 21.23 10.84 -15.87
C ALA A 35 21.06 12.18 -15.13
N LEU A 36 20.54 12.13 -13.91
CA LEU A 36 20.47 13.30 -13.02
C LEU A 36 21.63 13.27 -12.03
N ASP A 37 22.28 14.43 -11.84
CA ASP A 37 23.19 14.58 -10.71
C ASP A 37 22.39 14.56 -9.38
N ARG A 38 23.05 14.12 -8.31
CA ARG A 38 22.41 13.92 -7.00
C ARG A 38 21.75 15.21 -6.47
N GLY A 39 22.34 16.38 -6.74
CA GLY A 39 21.80 17.66 -6.27
C GLY A 39 20.46 17.97 -6.92
N LYS A 40 20.40 17.90 -8.26
CA LYS A 40 19.14 18.10 -9.02
C LYS A 40 18.10 17.04 -8.68
N ALA A 41 18.50 15.78 -8.55
CA ALA A 41 17.59 14.70 -8.22
C ALA A 41 16.94 14.91 -6.83
N THR A 42 17.71 15.36 -5.82
CA THR A 42 17.15 15.69 -4.50
C THR A 42 16.14 16.82 -4.56
N VAL A 43 16.42 17.89 -5.31
CA VAL A 43 15.47 19.02 -5.46
C VAL A 43 14.20 18.57 -6.17
N LEU A 44 14.31 17.74 -7.20
CA LEU A 44 13.14 17.19 -7.89
C LEU A 44 12.32 16.25 -6.99
N ALA A 45 12.99 15.39 -6.23
CA ALA A 45 12.33 14.47 -5.30
C ALA A 45 11.51 15.21 -4.23
N ASP A 46 12.05 16.28 -3.66
CA ASP A 46 11.34 17.15 -2.71
C ASP A 46 10.10 17.81 -3.34
N ARG A 47 10.27 18.40 -4.53
CA ARG A 47 9.18 19.06 -5.27
C ARG A 47 8.08 18.08 -5.67
N LEU A 48 8.43 16.90 -6.17
CA LEU A 48 7.48 15.86 -6.57
C LEU A 48 6.74 15.27 -5.36
N THR A 49 7.44 15.06 -4.25
CA THR A 49 6.81 14.62 -3.00
C THR A 49 5.82 15.67 -2.51
N THR A 50 6.17 16.96 -2.58
CA THR A 50 5.28 18.07 -2.21
C THR A 50 4.08 18.20 -3.15
N ALA A 51 4.28 18.00 -4.45
CA ALA A 51 3.21 18.01 -5.45
C ALA A 51 2.23 16.84 -5.24
N GLY A 52 2.72 15.71 -4.73
CA GLY A 52 1.96 14.52 -4.43
C GLY A 52 2.43 13.33 -5.27
N ARG A 53 2.81 12.25 -4.60
CA ARG A 53 3.17 10.96 -5.21
C ARG A 53 2.37 9.84 -4.56
N ALA A 54 2.18 8.74 -5.28
CA ALA A 54 1.58 7.55 -4.70
C ALA A 54 2.47 7.03 -3.56
N GLY A 55 1.84 6.67 -2.44
CA GLY A 55 2.50 6.28 -1.19
C GLY A 55 3.19 7.43 -0.43
N GLY A 56 3.12 8.67 -0.94
CA GLY A 56 3.63 9.85 -0.24
C GLY A 56 2.55 10.53 0.62
N PRO A 57 2.91 11.66 1.27
CA PRO A 57 1.93 12.54 1.90
C PRO A 57 0.84 12.97 0.92
N LEU A 58 -0.37 13.19 1.43
CA LEU A 58 -1.45 13.75 0.61
C LEU A 58 -1.04 15.13 0.07
N PRO A 59 -1.32 15.43 -1.20
CA PRO A 59 -1.00 16.73 -1.78
C PRO A 59 -1.77 17.83 -1.06
N HIS A 60 -1.09 18.95 -0.79
CA HIS A 60 -1.73 20.12 -0.17
C HIS A 60 -2.84 20.72 -1.06
N ARG A 61 -2.71 20.56 -2.37
CA ARG A 61 -3.68 21.06 -3.35
C ARG A 61 -3.71 20.15 -4.57
N VAL A 62 -4.92 19.72 -4.93
CA VAL A 62 -5.18 19.04 -6.20
C VAL A 62 -5.62 20.10 -7.23
N PRO A 63 -4.96 20.21 -8.40
CA PRO A 63 -5.41 21.08 -9.49
C PRO A 63 -6.87 20.78 -9.89
N PRO A 64 -7.71 21.78 -10.20
CA PRO A 64 -9.13 21.55 -10.52
C PRO A 64 -9.37 20.55 -11.65
N HIS A 65 -8.51 20.53 -12.67
CA HIS A 65 -8.62 19.60 -13.79
C HIS A 65 -8.30 18.13 -13.43
N LEU A 66 -7.74 17.87 -12.23
CA LEU A 66 -7.46 16.53 -11.71
C LEU A 66 -8.48 16.11 -10.64
N ALA A 67 -9.45 16.95 -10.28
CA ALA A 67 -10.32 16.70 -9.13
C ALA A 67 -11.12 15.39 -9.25
N GLU A 68 -11.69 15.11 -10.43
CA GLU A 68 -12.43 13.87 -10.68
C GLU A 68 -11.51 12.64 -10.62
N HIS A 69 -10.36 12.70 -11.32
CA HIS A 69 -9.36 11.63 -11.26
C HIS A 69 -8.85 11.39 -9.85
N TRP A 70 -8.65 12.44 -9.07
CA TRP A 70 -8.22 12.33 -7.68
C TRP A 70 -9.29 11.70 -6.80
N ALA A 71 -10.56 12.04 -6.98
CA ALA A 71 -11.66 11.46 -6.21
C ALA A 71 -11.77 9.93 -6.45
N ASP A 72 -11.60 9.51 -7.70
CA ASP A 72 -11.76 8.10 -8.09
C ASP A 72 -10.44 7.32 -8.15
N ARG A 73 -9.33 7.92 -7.69
CA ARG A 73 -7.98 7.37 -7.86
C ARG A 73 -7.83 5.98 -7.25
N ASP A 74 -8.54 5.65 -6.18
CA ASP A 74 -8.43 4.35 -5.51
C ASP A 74 -9.42 3.31 -6.06
N LEU A 75 -10.25 3.67 -7.05
CA LEU A 75 -11.26 2.80 -7.65
C LEU A 75 -10.95 2.43 -9.10
N TYR A 76 -10.36 3.36 -9.87
CA TYR A 76 -10.13 3.14 -11.30
C TYR A 76 -8.66 3.31 -11.69
N PRO A 77 -8.05 2.32 -12.38
CA PRO A 77 -6.65 2.40 -12.82
C PRO A 77 -6.33 3.63 -13.67
N HIS A 78 -7.28 4.05 -14.54
CA HIS A 78 -7.08 5.23 -15.39
C HIS A 78 -7.09 6.53 -14.59
N SER A 79 -7.98 6.67 -13.60
CA SER A 79 -8.05 7.82 -12.71
C SER A 79 -6.82 7.90 -11.82
N HIS A 80 -6.34 6.77 -11.31
CA HIS A 80 -5.10 6.69 -10.55
C HIS A 80 -3.90 7.19 -11.36
N ARG A 81 -3.72 6.69 -12.58
CA ARG A 81 -2.67 7.15 -13.49
C ARG A 81 -2.79 8.65 -13.75
N ALA A 82 -3.95 9.11 -14.21
CA ALA A 82 -4.16 10.50 -14.56
C ALA A 82 -3.93 11.46 -13.37
N ALA A 83 -4.35 11.06 -12.16
CA ALA A 83 -4.12 11.83 -10.95
C ALA A 83 -2.62 11.99 -10.65
N TYR A 84 -1.87 10.90 -10.57
CA TYR A 84 -0.46 10.97 -10.17
C TYR A 84 0.48 11.47 -11.26
N THR A 85 0.26 11.12 -12.54
CA THR A 85 1.04 11.72 -13.64
C THR A 85 0.71 13.20 -13.80
N GLY A 86 -0.55 13.59 -13.62
CA GLY A 86 -0.99 14.99 -13.62
C GLY A 86 -0.36 15.82 -12.51
N LEU A 87 -0.29 15.29 -11.28
CA LEU A 87 0.41 15.94 -10.17
C LEU A 87 1.91 16.08 -10.45
N ALA A 88 2.56 15.01 -10.92
CA ALA A 88 3.97 15.05 -11.30
C ALA A 88 4.24 16.10 -12.39
N ALA A 89 3.34 16.24 -13.38
CA ALA A 89 3.44 17.22 -14.45
C ALA A 89 3.33 18.69 -13.99
N THR A 90 2.91 18.95 -12.75
CA THR A 90 2.96 20.31 -12.17
C THR A 90 4.39 20.74 -11.80
N VAL A 91 5.33 19.79 -11.74
CA VAL A 91 6.74 20.05 -11.45
C VAL A 91 7.52 20.14 -12.76
N HIS A 92 8.03 21.33 -13.07
CA HIS A 92 8.86 21.53 -14.26
C HIS A 92 10.16 20.72 -14.22
N THR A 93 10.44 20.02 -15.32
CA THR A 93 11.65 19.24 -15.59
C THR A 93 11.96 19.25 -17.09
N ASP A 94 13.22 19.01 -17.45
CA ASP A 94 13.66 18.86 -18.85
C ASP A 94 13.65 17.38 -19.30
N VAL A 95 13.18 16.47 -18.45
CA VAL A 95 13.13 15.03 -18.75
C VAL A 95 11.80 14.69 -19.44
N GLU A 96 11.87 14.33 -20.72
CA GLU A 96 10.69 13.89 -21.49
C GLU A 96 10.13 12.57 -20.95
N GLY A 97 8.80 12.45 -20.88
CA GLY A 97 8.11 11.24 -20.38
C GLY A 97 8.26 10.98 -18.87
N PHE A 98 8.81 11.94 -18.11
CA PHE A 98 9.18 11.69 -16.71
C PHE A 98 8.01 11.36 -15.80
N ALA A 99 6.87 12.04 -15.95
CA ALA A 99 5.67 11.77 -15.16
C ALA A 99 5.18 10.32 -15.33
N ASP A 100 5.22 9.80 -16.56
CA ASP A 100 4.86 8.41 -16.84
C ASP A 100 5.89 7.45 -16.25
N ALA A 101 7.19 7.70 -16.41
CA ALA A 101 8.23 6.86 -15.83
C ALA A 101 8.16 6.78 -14.30
N LEU A 102 7.83 7.90 -13.65
CA LEU A 102 7.58 7.96 -12.20
C LEU A 102 6.38 7.09 -11.78
N TYR A 103 5.33 7.05 -12.61
CA TYR A 103 4.15 6.22 -12.37
C TYR A 103 4.43 4.74 -12.65
N GLU A 104 5.09 4.41 -13.76
CA GLU A 104 5.48 3.03 -14.09
C GLU A 104 6.32 2.41 -12.97
N ARG A 105 7.17 3.21 -12.32
CA ARG A 105 7.97 2.76 -11.19
C ARG A 105 7.12 2.19 -10.04
N LEU A 106 5.91 2.70 -9.83
CA LEU A 106 4.97 2.19 -8.83
C LEU A 106 4.44 0.80 -9.17
N LEU A 107 4.43 0.41 -10.43
CA LEU A 107 3.90 -0.88 -10.88
C LEU A 107 4.94 -2.00 -10.82
N LEU A 108 6.17 -1.68 -10.44
CA LEU A 108 7.31 -2.59 -10.42
C LEU A 108 7.70 -2.96 -8.98
N PRO A 109 8.13 -4.21 -8.71
CA PRO A 109 8.55 -4.65 -7.37
C PRO A 109 9.62 -3.77 -6.72
N GLU A 110 10.52 -3.19 -7.51
CA GLU A 110 11.62 -2.41 -6.98
C GLU A 110 11.20 -0.98 -6.58
N GLY A 111 10.00 -0.53 -6.97
CA GLY A 111 9.41 0.72 -6.48
C GLY A 111 8.94 0.65 -5.03
N TRP A 112 9.08 -0.52 -4.40
CA TRP A 112 8.49 -0.88 -3.12
C TRP A 112 9.49 -1.68 -2.28
N LEU A 113 9.39 -1.55 -0.97
CA LEU A 113 10.16 -2.30 0.00
C LEU A 113 9.22 -2.88 1.07
N PRO A 114 9.14 -4.21 1.20
CA PRO A 114 8.52 -4.83 2.37
C PRO A 114 9.22 -4.36 3.65
N TYR A 115 8.45 -4.18 4.71
CA TYR A 115 9.03 -3.95 6.03
C TYR A 115 9.87 -5.17 6.47
N PRO A 116 10.97 -4.99 7.23
CA PRO A 116 11.81 -6.11 7.66
C PRO A 116 11.04 -7.22 8.41
N GLU A 117 9.93 -6.85 9.04
CA GLU A 117 9.07 -7.73 9.83
C GLU A 117 7.98 -8.44 8.99
N THR A 118 7.81 -8.09 7.71
CA THR A 118 6.72 -8.59 6.86
C THR A 118 6.82 -10.10 6.62
N GLU A 119 7.93 -10.58 6.06
CA GLU A 119 8.12 -12.01 5.82
C GLU A 119 8.02 -12.84 7.12
N PRO A 120 8.74 -12.50 8.21
CA PRO A 120 8.67 -13.29 9.43
C PRO A 120 7.28 -13.32 10.06
N THR A 121 6.51 -12.23 9.94
CA THR A 121 5.15 -12.16 10.49
C THR A 121 4.19 -13.02 9.67
N LEU A 122 4.21 -12.86 8.35
CA LEU A 122 3.35 -13.63 7.44
C LEU A 122 3.63 -15.14 7.55
N ARG A 123 4.91 -15.54 7.57
CA ARG A 123 5.29 -16.94 7.76
C ARG A 123 4.79 -17.52 9.06
N LYS A 124 4.95 -16.81 10.19
CA LYS A 124 4.49 -17.32 11.50
C LYS A 124 2.97 -17.45 11.59
N LEU A 125 2.22 -16.52 10.99
CA LEU A 125 0.76 -16.65 10.89
C LEU A 125 0.37 -17.87 10.06
N HIS A 126 1.04 -18.07 8.93
CA HIS A 126 0.83 -19.23 8.06
C HIS A 126 1.14 -20.56 8.78
N GLU A 127 2.28 -20.67 9.46
CA GLU A 127 2.69 -21.84 10.25
C GLU A 127 1.69 -22.16 11.38
N ALA A 128 1.05 -21.13 11.94
CA ALA A 128 0.02 -21.26 12.98
C ALA A 128 -1.39 -21.53 12.43
N GLY A 129 -1.54 -21.66 11.09
CA GLY A 129 -2.81 -21.88 10.41
C GLY A 129 -3.76 -20.68 10.42
N VAL A 130 -3.26 -19.48 10.74
CA VAL A 130 -4.02 -18.24 10.70
C VAL A 130 -4.08 -17.74 9.26
N LYS A 131 -5.30 -17.51 8.75
CA LYS A 131 -5.53 -17.06 7.38
C LYS A 131 -5.11 -15.60 7.19
N VAL A 132 -4.60 -15.27 6.01
CA VAL A 132 -4.14 -13.92 5.71
C VAL A 132 -4.81 -13.37 4.44
N ALA A 133 -5.35 -12.15 4.54
CA ALA A 133 -5.72 -11.39 3.36
C ALA A 133 -5.04 -10.01 3.33
N VAL A 134 -4.78 -9.50 2.14
CA VAL A 134 -4.35 -8.11 1.92
C VAL A 134 -5.56 -7.28 1.47
N VAL A 135 -5.85 -6.19 2.17
CA VAL A 135 -6.99 -5.29 1.93
C VAL A 135 -6.48 -3.88 1.65
N SER A 136 -6.54 -3.43 0.41
CA SER A 136 -5.87 -2.18 0.01
C SER A 136 -6.77 -1.26 -0.81
N ASN A 137 -6.72 0.03 -0.47
CA ASN A 137 -7.21 1.10 -1.34
C ASN A 137 -6.13 1.33 -2.41
N ILE A 138 -6.29 0.65 -3.55
CA ILE A 138 -5.29 0.60 -4.62
C ILE A 138 -5.97 0.41 -5.98
N ALA A 139 -5.30 0.91 -7.03
CA ALA A 139 -5.85 0.96 -8.37
C ALA A 139 -5.16 0.04 -9.39
N PHE A 140 -4.38 -0.93 -8.92
CA PHE A 140 -3.64 -1.87 -9.75
C PHE A 140 -3.38 -3.18 -8.99
N ASP A 141 -3.00 -4.23 -9.72
CA ASP A 141 -2.74 -5.54 -9.13
C ASP A 141 -1.39 -5.58 -8.41
N ILE A 142 -1.41 -5.91 -7.11
CA ILE A 142 -0.21 -6.06 -6.29
C ILE A 142 0.27 -7.51 -6.17
N ARG A 143 -0.50 -8.50 -6.65
CA ARG A 143 -0.09 -9.91 -6.61
C ARG A 143 1.28 -10.16 -7.25
N PRO A 144 1.63 -9.54 -8.41
CA PRO A 144 2.98 -9.67 -8.96
C PRO A 144 4.10 -9.17 -8.03
N LEU A 145 3.82 -8.16 -7.20
CA LEU A 145 4.80 -7.64 -6.22
C LEU A 145 5.06 -8.70 -5.14
N PHE A 146 3.99 -9.30 -4.59
CA PHE A 146 4.11 -10.36 -3.59
C PHE A 146 4.83 -11.60 -4.13
N ALA A 147 4.57 -11.99 -5.38
CA ALA A 147 5.27 -13.10 -6.04
C ALA A 147 6.77 -12.78 -6.22
N ALA A 148 7.11 -11.56 -6.63
CA ALA A 148 8.50 -11.13 -6.77
C ALA A 148 9.26 -11.11 -5.43
N TRP A 149 8.56 -10.88 -4.31
CA TRP A 149 9.13 -10.96 -2.96
C TRP A 149 9.11 -12.36 -2.34
N GLY A 150 8.51 -13.34 -3.01
CA GLY A 150 8.32 -14.70 -2.48
C GLY A 150 7.36 -14.76 -1.28
N LEU A 151 6.39 -13.85 -1.22
CA LEU A 151 5.41 -13.73 -0.13
C LEU A 151 4.00 -14.21 -0.51
N ASP A 152 3.75 -14.48 -1.80
CA ASP A 152 2.47 -14.94 -2.31
C ASP A 152 2.01 -16.27 -1.67
N GLY A 153 2.94 -17.15 -1.31
CA GLY A 153 2.64 -18.38 -0.59
C GLY A 153 2.07 -18.21 0.83
N PHE A 154 2.14 -17.00 1.40
CA PHE A 154 1.63 -16.69 2.74
C PHE A 154 0.32 -15.89 2.74
N VAL A 155 -0.23 -15.56 1.57
CA VAL A 155 -1.45 -14.74 1.44
C VAL A 155 -2.56 -15.58 0.81
N ASP A 156 -3.63 -15.81 1.56
CA ASP A 156 -4.79 -16.61 1.13
C ASP A 156 -5.78 -15.80 0.26
N GLY A 157 -5.74 -14.46 0.30
CA GLY A 157 -6.66 -13.63 -0.47
C GLY A 157 -6.24 -12.16 -0.63
N TYR A 158 -6.72 -11.54 -1.69
CA TYR A 158 -6.51 -10.12 -1.98
C TYR A 158 -7.86 -9.43 -2.18
N ALA A 159 -8.13 -8.41 -1.38
CA ALA A 159 -9.30 -7.54 -1.47
C ALA A 159 -8.84 -6.14 -1.91
N LEU A 160 -8.73 -5.94 -3.22
CA LEU A 160 -8.22 -4.71 -3.82
C LEU A 160 -9.40 -3.83 -4.25
N SER A 161 -9.38 -2.56 -3.87
CA SER A 161 -10.53 -1.67 -4.07
C SER A 161 -10.94 -1.51 -5.53
N TYR A 162 -10.00 -1.52 -6.47
CA TYR A 162 -10.32 -1.46 -7.91
C TYR A 162 -11.03 -2.71 -8.46
N GLU A 163 -10.82 -3.88 -7.84
CA GLU A 163 -11.53 -5.11 -8.21
C GLU A 163 -12.91 -5.17 -7.54
N ILE A 164 -12.99 -4.68 -6.29
CA ILE A 164 -14.21 -4.75 -5.47
C ILE A 164 -15.18 -3.60 -5.78
N GLY A 165 -14.65 -2.46 -6.25
CA GLY A 165 -15.40 -1.22 -6.44
C GLY A 165 -15.78 -0.53 -5.14
N ARG A 166 -15.06 -0.81 -4.04
CA ARG A 166 -15.25 -0.20 -2.71
C ARG A 166 -13.90 0.05 -2.06
N ILE A 167 -13.79 1.18 -1.36
CA ILE A 167 -12.59 1.56 -0.60
C ILE A 167 -12.88 1.45 0.89
N LYS A 168 -11.85 1.15 1.69
CA LYS A 168 -11.88 1.38 3.14
C LYS A 168 -12.19 2.87 3.39
N PRO A 169 -13.03 3.22 4.38
CA PRO A 169 -13.59 2.37 5.44
C PRO A 169 -14.96 1.72 5.13
N ASP A 170 -15.40 1.61 3.87
CA ASP A 170 -16.67 0.94 3.54
C ASP A 170 -16.64 -0.52 4.06
N PRO A 171 -17.61 -0.95 4.91
CA PRO A 171 -17.59 -2.28 5.51
C PRO A 171 -17.58 -3.42 4.50
N MET A 172 -18.10 -3.18 3.28
CA MET A 172 -18.16 -4.19 2.23
C MET A 172 -16.80 -4.71 1.82
N ILE A 173 -15.73 -3.90 1.84
CA ILE A 173 -14.40 -4.38 1.46
C ILE A 173 -13.86 -5.38 2.50
N PHE A 174 -14.11 -5.15 3.79
CA PHE A 174 -13.73 -6.07 4.86
C PHE A 174 -14.55 -7.36 4.82
N TYR A 175 -15.87 -7.26 4.57
CA TYR A 175 -16.71 -8.46 4.39
C TYR A 175 -16.29 -9.30 3.19
N ARG A 176 -15.86 -8.67 2.10
CA ARG A 176 -15.29 -9.40 0.95
C ARG A 176 -14.01 -10.12 1.33
N ALA A 177 -13.10 -9.46 2.05
CA ALA A 177 -11.87 -10.09 2.53
C ALA A 177 -12.16 -11.28 3.46
N CYS A 178 -13.03 -11.13 4.45
CA CYS A 178 -13.46 -12.23 5.33
C CYS A 178 -14.12 -13.37 4.54
N GLY A 179 -14.95 -13.05 3.54
CA GLY A 179 -15.59 -14.02 2.66
C GLY A 179 -14.60 -14.84 1.82
N LEU A 180 -13.53 -14.23 1.31
CA LEU A 180 -12.44 -14.94 0.61
C LEU A 180 -11.75 -15.97 1.51
N LEU A 181 -11.61 -15.64 2.80
CA LEU A 181 -10.97 -16.50 3.79
C LEU A 181 -11.93 -17.52 4.43
N GLY A 182 -13.24 -17.37 4.23
CA GLY A 182 -14.25 -18.21 4.85
C GLY A 182 -14.38 -18.01 6.37
N VAL A 183 -14.10 -16.81 6.87
CA VAL A 183 -14.10 -16.48 8.32
C VAL A 183 -15.18 -15.47 8.68
N ASP A 184 -15.64 -15.52 9.93
CA ASP A 184 -16.52 -14.49 10.50
C ASP A 184 -15.71 -13.22 10.81
N PRO A 185 -16.21 -12.01 10.47
CA PRO A 185 -15.58 -10.73 10.86
C PRO A 185 -15.22 -10.64 12.35
N GLU A 186 -16.02 -11.19 13.26
CA GLU A 186 -15.76 -11.17 14.70
C GLU A 186 -14.56 -12.04 15.13
N ARG A 187 -14.03 -12.86 14.21
CA ARG A 187 -12.84 -13.73 14.38
C ARG A 187 -11.67 -13.24 13.52
N ALA A 188 -11.77 -12.06 12.93
CA ALA A 188 -10.73 -11.44 12.13
C ALA A 188 -10.12 -10.20 12.81
N LEU A 189 -8.84 -9.98 12.56
CA LEU A 189 -8.08 -8.79 12.99
C LEU A 189 -7.70 -7.96 11.76
N MET A 190 -8.17 -6.73 11.67
CA MET A 190 -7.64 -5.75 10.71
C MET A 190 -6.36 -5.12 11.26
N VAL A 191 -5.32 -5.03 10.45
CA VAL A 191 -4.06 -4.37 10.77
C VAL A 191 -3.77 -3.36 9.68
N GLY A 192 -3.59 -2.09 10.05
CA GLY A 192 -3.30 -1.02 9.11
C GLY A 192 -2.58 0.15 9.77
N ASP A 193 -2.44 1.26 9.05
CA ASP A 193 -1.77 2.48 9.52
C ASP A 193 -2.68 3.72 9.47
N THR A 194 -3.86 3.61 8.84
CA THR A 194 -4.75 4.76 8.62
C THR A 194 -6.08 4.67 9.39
N PRO A 195 -6.79 5.81 9.56
CA PRO A 195 -8.17 5.80 10.05
C PRO A 195 -9.14 5.00 9.17
N ALA A 196 -8.82 4.80 7.88
CA ALA A 196 -9.65 3.99 7.00
C ALA A 196 -9.61 2.51 7.41
N ASP A 197 -8.46 2.02 7.87
CA ASP A 197 -8.28 0.67 8.41
C ASP A 197 -9.01 0.51 9.75
N ALA A 198 -8.90 1.53 10.61
CA ALA A 198 -9.65 1.60 11.87
C ALA A 198 -11.17 1.49 11.66
N GLY A 199 -11.69 1.84 10.47
CA GLY A 199 -13.08 1.66 10.10
C GLY A 199 -13.58 0.21 10.15
N ALA A 200 -12.68 -0.79 10.13
CA ALA A 200 -13.03 -2.21 10.22
C ALA A 200 -13.78 -2.58 11.51
N VAL A 201 -13.67 -1.77 12.57
CA VAL A 201 -14.49 -1.95 13.80
C VAL A 201 -15.99 -1.88 13.50
N ASN A 202 -16.41 -1.06 12.54
CA ASN A 202 -17.82 -0.95 12.12
C ASN A 202 -18.28 -2.18 11.31
N ALA A 203 -17.34 -2.99 10.82
CA ALA A 203 -17.60 -4.28 10.21
C ALA A 203 -17.52 -5.45 11.21
N GLY A 204 -17.26 -5.19 12.50
CA GLY A 204 -17.19 -6.20 13.55
C GLY A 204 -15.79 -6.80 13.79
N LEU A 205 -14.76 -6.30 13.10
CA LEU A 205 -13.39 -6.79 13.27
C LEU A 205 -12.71 -6.13 14.48
N ALA A 206 -11.84 -6.89 15.15
CA ALA A 206 -10.81 -6.26 15.98
C ALA A 206 -9.85 -5.48 15.06
N THR A 207 -9.27 -4.37 15.54
CA THR A 207 -8.34 -3.57 14.72
C THR A 207 -7.10 -3.17 15.50
N LEU A 208 -5.93 -3.27 14.86
CA LEU A 208 -4.65 -2.75 15.32
C LEU A 208 -4.17 -1.70 14.31
N VAL A 209 -3.90 -0.47 14.79
CA VAL A 209 -3.28 0.59 13.99
C VAL A 209 -1.81 0.69 14.38
N LEU A 210 -0.93 0.60 13.38
CA LEU A 210 0.52 0.70 13.52
C LEU A 210 1.01 2.05 12.98
N PRO A 211 2.14 2.58 13.48
CA PRO A 211 2.80 3.70 12.82
C PRO A 211 3.43 3.25 11.50
N ALA A 212 3.42 4.11 10.48
CA ALA A 212 4.33 3.94 9.34
C ALA A 212 5.78 4.25 9.76
N ALA A 213 6.75 3.62 9.11
CA ALA A 213 8.18 3.85 9.34
C ALA A 213 8.92 3.99 8.01
N ASP A 214 10.09 4.67 8.03
CA ASP A 214 10.94 4.88 6.85
C ASP A 214 11.45 3.57 6.23
N PRO A 215 11.90 3.58 4.96
CA PRO A 215 12.55 2.44 4.29
C PRO A 215 13.63 1.77 5.15
N GLY A 216 13.51 0.46 5.33
CA GLY A 216 14.46 -0.37 6.08
C GLY A 216 14.30 -0.35 7.60
N ARG A 217 13.33 0.38 8.16
CA ARG A 217 13.03 0.38 9.59
C ARG A 217 11.84 -0.52 9.93
N PRO A 218 11.82 -1.19 11.09
CA PRO A 218 10.63 -1.88 11.57
C PRO A 218 9.51 -0.87 11.87
N ASN A 219 8.27 -1.26 11.60
CA ASN A 219 7.05 -0.49 11.92
C ASN A 219 6.26 -1.10 13.09
N GLY A 220 6.75 -2.18 13.69
CA GLY A 220 6.10 -2.86 14.82
C GLY A 220 5.10 -3.94 14.40
N LEU A 221 5.14 -4.37 13.13
CA LEU A 221 4.24 -5.38 12.57
C LEU A 221 4.24 -6.70 13.37
N SER A 222 5.36 -7.06 13.99
CA SER A 222 5.45 -8.28 14.81
C SER A 222 4.51 -8.30 16.02
N ALA A 223 4.01 -7.14 16.47
CA ALA A 223 3.00 -7.06 17.55
C ALA A 223 1.70 -7.82 17.22
N VAL A 224 1.41 -8.00 15.93
CA VAL A 224 0.26 -8.79 15.44
C VAL A 224 0.30 -10.21 15.96
N LEU A 225 1.48 -10.83 16.08
CA LEU A 225 1.63 -12.21 16.53
C LEU A 225 1.13 -12.39 17.97
N ALA A 226 1.38 -11.41 18.84
CA ALA A 226 0.91 -11.45 20.22
C ALA A 226 -0.61 -11.39 20.34
N LEU A 227 -1.30 -10.77 19.36
CA LEU A 227 -2.77 -10.69 19.33
C LEU A 227 -3.38 -11.90 18.64
N ALA A 228 -2.83 -12.30 17.49
CA ALA A 228 -3.37 -13.38 16.68
C ALA A 228 -3.15 -14.75 17.32
N LEU A 229 -2.05 -14.94 18.06
CA LEU A 229 -1.65 -16.23 18.61
C LEU A 229 -1.87 -16.34 20.13
N ALA A 230 -2.53 -15.37 20.76
CA ALA A 230 -2.71 -15.25 22.22
C ALA A 230 -3.42 -16.45 22.90
N GLY A 231 -3.96 -17.41 22.14
CA GLY A 231 -4.69 -18.57 22.65
C GLY A 231 -4.19 -19.92 22.13
N GLN A 232 -3.01 -19.99 21.51
CA GLN A 232 -2.42 -21.24 21.00
C GLN A 232 -1.33 -21.84 21.91
N ALA A 233 -1.22 -21.37 23.16
CA ALA A 233 -0.30 -21.89 24.17
C ALA A 233 -0.97 -22.93 25.09
#